data_AF-A0A5C7PZE9-F1
#
_entry.id   AF-A0A5C7PZE9-F1
#
_cell.length_a   1.000
_cell.length_b   1.000
_cell.length_c   1.000
_cell.angle_alpha   90.00
_cell.angle_beta   90.00
_cell.angle_gamma   90.00
#
_symmetry.space_group_name_H-M   'P 1'
#
loop_
_entity.id
_entity.type
_entity.pdbx_description
1 polymer ?
#
loop_
_entity_poly.entity_id
_entity_poly.type
_entity_poly.pdbx_seq_one_letter_code
_entity_poly.pdbx_strand_id
1 'polypeptide(L)'
;MEGGAGSSGDRHVIVIDRDNNRLYELGRAFPQSGGSWNADCGAVFHLDSNTVRPGGQPGWTSADAAGLPIFPGLARYEEASQGPGGIRHALRFTVVRSRRAYIPPATHYASSNTSADLPPMGMRVRLKASYQIPANFSTETKALLTAMKTYGMIMADNGSNWFVSGAPDDRWNNDALTSELSQVKGSDFEVVRMVGLVTA
;
A
#
# COMPACT_ATOMS: atom_id res chain seq x y z
N MET A 1 14.84 -2.40 -4.07
CA MET A 1 14.35 -1.67 -5.25
C MET A 1 13.27 -2.52 -5.89
N GLU A 2 12.07 -1.99 -6.06
CA GLU A 2 10.99 -2.67 -6.76
C GLU A 2 11.38 -3.02 -8.20
N GLY A 3 11.09 -4.26 -8.63
CA GLY A 3 11.36 -4.73 -9.99
C GLY A 3 12.84 -4.91 -10.35
N GLY A 4 13.77 -4.63 -9.43
CA GLY A 4 15.21 -4.79 -9.65
C GLY A 4 15.84 -3.74 -10.57
N ALA A 5 17.17 -3.79 -10.69
CA ALA A 5 17.99 -2.73 -11.30
C ALA A 5 17.68 -2.42 -12.77
N GLY A 6 17.09 -3.37 -13.51
CA GLY A 6 16.73 -3.23 -14.92
C GLY A 6 15.28 -2.79 -15.20
N SER A 7 14.43 -2.58 -14.19
CA SER A 7 13.02 -2.20 -14.38
C SER A 7 12.86 -0.79 -14.98
N SER A 8 11.77 -0.48 -15.69
CA SER A 8 11.51 0.90 -16.18
C SER A 8 10.36 1.60 -15.45
N GLY A 9 9.69 0.91 -14.51
CA GLY A 9 8.52 1.42 -13.78
C GLY A 9 8.86 2.27 -12.57
N ASP A 10 8.04 2.18 -11.52
CA ASP A 10 8.12 3.08 -10.36
C ASP A 10 9.38 2.90 -9.52
N ARG A 11 10.01 1.72 -9.54
CA ARG A 11 11.35 1.48 -8.96
C ARG A 11 11.50 2.03 -7.54
N HIS A 12 10.52 1.76 -6.68
CA HIS A 12 10.55 2.24 -5.31
C HIS A 12 11.79 1.75 -4.55
N VAL A 13 12.42 2.64 -3.79
CA VAL A 13 13.49 2.31 -2.84
C VAL A 13 13.06 2.75 -1.46
N ILE A 14 13.06 1.82 -0.52
CA ILE A 14 12.64 2.03 0.86
C ILE A 14 13.84 1.75 1.76
N VAL A 15 14.15 2.69 2.64
CA VAL A 15 15.24 2.58 3.62
C VAL A 15 14.70 2.93 5.00
N ILE A 16 14.96 2.05 5.96
CA ILE A 16 14.64 2.26 7.37
C ILE A 16 15.92 2.56 8.12
N ASP A 17 16.02 3.77 8.62
CA ASP A 17 17.07 4.21 9.53
C ASP A 17 16.54 4.06 10.96
N ARG A 18 16.97 2.97 11.61
CA ARG A 18 16.54 2.60 12.96
C ARG A 18 17.19 3.49 14.02
N ASP A 19 18.38 4.01 13.74
CA ASP A 19 19.13 4.81 14.70
C ASP A 19 18.52 6.21 14.86
N ASN A 20 17.92 6.74 13.79
CA ASN A 20 17.28 8.06 13.79
C ASN A 20 15.75 8.03 13.73
N ASN A 21 15.11 6.85 13.78
CA ASN A 21 13.66 6.68 13.59
C ASN A 21 13.15 7.36 12.32
N ARG A 22 13.79 7.06 11.18
CA ARG A 22 13.40 7.61 9.87
C ARG A 22 13.11 6.51 8.85
N LEU A 23 12.12 6.79 8.02
CA LEU A 23 11.78 6.02 6.84
C LEU A 23 11.99 6.89 5.61
N TYR A 24 12.90 6.50 4.73
CA TYR A 24 13.17 7.17 3.46
C TYR A 24 12.56 6.35 2.32
N GLU A 25 11.83 7.01 1.44
CA GLU A 25 11.18 6.37 0.29
C GLU A 25 11.45 7.19 -0.97
N LEU A 26 12.00 6.55 -1.99
CA LEU A 26 12.27 7.16 -3.29
C LEU A 26 11.33 6.59 -4.34
N GLY A 27 10.83 7.46 -5.22
CA GLY A 27 10.06 7.10 -6.41
C GLY A 27 10.90 7.29 -7.68
N ARG A 28 10.74 6.37 -8.64
CA ARG A 28 11.48 6.25 -9.90
C ARG A 28 13.00 6.34 -9.72
N ALA A 29 13.53 5.52 -8.81
CA ALA A 29 14.93 5.61 -8.38
C ALA A 29 15.90 4.80 -9.26
N PHE A 30 16.96 5.46 -9.72
CA PHE A 30 18.03 4.89 -10.56
C PHE A 30 19.40 5.01 -9.88
N PRO A 31 20.07 3.89 -9.60
CA PRO A 31 21.41 3.91 -9.01
C PRO A 31 22.40 4.51 -10.00
N GLN A 32 23.36 5.26 -9.49
CA GLN A 32 24.44 5.88 -10.25
C GLN A 32 25.77 5.17 -9.95
N SER A 33 26.75 5.30 -10.84
CA SER A 33 28.07 4.65 -10.71
C SER A 33 28.85 5.05 -9.45
N GLY A 34 28.54 6.22 -8.86
CA GLY A 34 29.15 6.70 -7.61
C GLY A 34 28.43 6.27 -6.32
N GLY A 35 27.48 5.34 -6.40
CA GLY A 35 26.69 4.88 -5.24
C GLY A 35 25.55 5.83 -4.83
N SER A 36 25.37 6.95 -5.52
CA SER A 36 24.22 7.84 -5.37
C SER A 36 23.01 7.34 -6.15
N TRP A 37 21.87 7.99 -5.93
CA TRP A 37 20.60 7.68 -6.60
C TRP A 37 20.05 8.94 -7.25
N ASN A 38 19.55 8.81 -8.48
CA ASN A 38 18.70 9.81 -9.10
C ASN A 38 17.24 9.34 -8.97
N ALA A 39 16.36 10.19 -8.45
CA ALA A 39 14.97 9.84 -8.20
C ALA A 39 14.06 11.04 -8.51
N ASP A 40 12.87 10.76 -9.03
CA ASP A 40 11.87 11.80 -9.31
C ASP A 40 11.20 12.29 -8.02
N CYS A 41 11.20 11.45 -6.99
CA CYS A 41 10.57 11.71 -5.71
C CYS A 41 11.46 11.23 -4.56
N GLY A 42 11.48 11.99 -3.46
CA GLY A 42 12.04 11.59 -2.18
C GLY A 42 11.15 11.99 -1.00
N ALA A 43 10.66 10.99 -0.27
CA ALA A 43 9.89 11.10 0.95
C ALA A 43 10.68 10.62 2.17
N VAL A 44 10.44 11.23 3.33
CA VAL A 44 11.08 10.98 4.63
C VAL A 44 10.03 11.11 5.69
N PHE A 45 9.76 10.02 6.38
CA PHE A 45 8.78 9.94 7.44
C PHE A 45 9.47 9.70 8.78
N HIS A 46 8.84 10.21 9.82
CA HIS A 46 9.21 9.99 11.21
C HIS A 46 8.54 8.70 11.69
N LEU A 47 9.31 7.69 12.08
CA LEU A 47 8.76 6.43 12.59
C LEU A 47 8.21 6.55 14.01
N ASP A 48 8.47 7.68 14.66
CA ASP A 48 8.02 8.07 16.00
C ASP A 48 6.86 9.08 15.96
N SER A 49 6.23 9.31 14.80
CA SER A 49 5.14 10.27 14.64
C SER A 49 4.07 9.78 13.66
N ASN A 50 2.80 10.08 13.97
CA ASN A 50 1.68 9.88 13.05
C ASN A 50 1.49 11.05 12.08
N THR A 51 2.37 12.05 12.10
CA THR A 51 2.30 13.18 11.17
C THR A 51 2.83 12.74 9.81
N VAL A 52 1.91 12.51 8.87
CA VAL A 52 2.25 12.30 7.46
C VAL A 52 2.80 13.63 6.89
N ARG A 53 3.97 13.54 6.24
CA ARG A 53 4.93 14.58 5.79
C ARG A 53 4.44 16.01 5.46
N PRO A 54 5.38 16.98 5.49
CA PRO A 54 5.56 17.88 6.64
C PRO A 54 4.26 18.65 6.93
N GLY A 55 3.61 18.30 8.04
CA GLY A 55 2.44 19.02 8.55
C GLY A 55 1.09 18.60 7.99
N GLY A 56 0.99 17.50 7.22
CA GLY A 56 -0.29 17.04 6.66
C GLY A 56 -0.90 18.05 5.69
N GLN A 57 -0.06 18.81 4.99
CA GLN A 57 -0.54 19.85 4.08
C GLN A 57 -1.31 19.22 2.90
N PRO A 58 -2.56 19.65 2.65
CA PRO A 58 -3.30 19.28 1.47
C PRO A 58 -2.50 19.45 0.17
N GLY A 59 -2.49 18.42 -0.67
CA GLY A 59 -1.85 18.44 -1.99
C GLY A 59 -0.41 17.94 -2.05
N TRP A 60 0.22 17.60 -0.91
CA TRP A 60 1.57 17.02 -0.93
C TRP A 60 1.54 15.52 -1.25
N THR A 61 2.28 15.11 -2.28
CA THR A 61 2.48 13.70 -2.65
C THR A 61 3.69 13.10 -1.93
N SER A 62 3.88 11.79 -2.11
CA SER A 62 5.07 11.06 -1.66
C SER A 62 5.51 10.07 -2.76
N ALA A 63 6.33 9.08 -2.40
CA ALA A 63 6.61 7.95 -3.28
C ALA A 63 5.33 7.11 -3.53
N ASP A 64 4.38 7.16 -2.61
CA ASP A 64 3.00 6.71 -2.79
C ASP A 64 2.11 7.86 -3.32
N ALA A 65 1.26 7.57 -4.31
CA ALA A 65 0.42 8.58 -4.94
C ALA A 65 -0.61 9.23 -4.00
N ALA A 66 -1.07 8.53 -2.95
CA ALA A 66 -1.96 9.10 -1.92
C ALA A 66 -1.22 10.03 -0.95
N GLY A 67 0.11 10.11 -1.02
CA GLY A 67 0.95 10.85 -0.09
C GLY A 67 1.27 10.10 1.21
N LEU A 68 0.96 8.79 1.27
CA LEU A 68 1.19 7.94 2.44
C LEU A 68 2.60 7.32 2.44
N PRO A 69 3.14 6.90 3.59
CA PRO A 69 4.31 6.02 3.58
C PRO A 69 3.96 4.66 2.99
N ILE A 70 4.79 4.12 2.09
CA ILE A 70 4.61 2.81 1.46
C ILE A 70 4.86 1.69 2.47
N PHE A 71 5.98 1.73 3.19
CA PHE A 71 6.48 0.63 4.01
C PHE A 71 5.46 0.08 5.02
N PRO A 72 4.71 0.91 5.78
CA PRO A 72 3.73 0.42 6.75
C PRO A 72 2.55 -0.34 6.13
N GLY A 73 2.32 -0.19 4.82
CA GLY A 73 1.25 -0.87 4.10
C GLY A 73 1.68 -2.16 3.37
N LEU A 74 2.97 -2.49 3.35
CA LEU A 74 3.47 -3.66 2.63
C LEU A 74 3.22 -4.96 3.38
N ALA A 75 2.74 -5.99 2.68
CA ALA A 75 2.79 -7.36 3.21
C ALA A 75 4.24 -7.83 3.31
N ARG A 76 4.64 -8.39 4.46
CA ARG A 76 6.00 -8.91 4.68
C ARG A 76 5.97 -10.41 4.96
N TYR A 77 6.92 -11.14 4.37
CA TYR A 77 6.91 -12.61 4.43
C TYR A 77 7.04 -13.11 5.87
N GLU A 78 7.91 -12.49 6.67
CA GLU A 78 8.14 -12.84 8.08
C GLU A 78 6.88 -12.73 8.94
N GLU A 79 5.96 -11.85 8.57
CA GLU A 79 4.67 -11.68 9.25
C GLU A 79 3.65 -12.67 8.71
N ALA A 80 3.57 -12.82 7.39
CA ALA A 80 2.60 -13.71 6.73
C ALA A 80 2.87 -15.19 7.04
N SER A 81 4.13 -15.59 7.11
CA SER A 81 4.57 -16.96 7.43
C SER A 81 4.22 -17.40 8.86
N GLN A 82 3.91 -16.46 9.77
CA GLN A 82 3.35 -16.79 11.10
C GLN A 82 1.89 -17.24 11.02
N GLY A 83 1.25 -17.12 9.85
CA GLY A 83 -0.14 -17.48 9.63
C GLY A 83 -1.14 -16.43 10.12
N PRO A 84 -2.42 -16.81 10.28
CA PRO A 84 -3.48 -15.92 10.75
C PRO A 84 -3.10 -15.14 12.01
N GLY A 85 -3.09 -13.81 11.90
CA GLY A 85 -2.73 -12.90 13.01
C GLY A 85 -1.27 -12.43 13.02
N GLY A 86 -0.41 -12.96 12.14
CA GLY A 86 0.99 -12.54 12.02
C GLY A 86 1.17 -11.12 11.48
N ILE A 87 0.35 -10.73 10.50
CA ILE A 87 0.30 -9.35 9.98
C ILE A 87 -0.62 -8.51 10.89
N ARG A 88 -0.05 -7.49 11.54
CA ARG A 88 -0.73 -6.68 12.57
C ARG A 88 -0.96 -5.22 12.15
N HIS A 89 -1.14 -4.99 10.86
CA HIS A 89 -1.38 -3.67 10.30
C HIS A 89 -2.30 -3.76 9.08
N ALA A 90 -2.81 -2.60 8.64
CA ALA A 90 -3.57 -2.50 7.40
C ALA A 90 -2.63 -2.66 6.20
N LEU A 91 -3.15 -3.24 5.11
CA LEU A 91 -2.41 -3.37 3.86
C LEU A 91 -2.70 -2.20 2.93
N ARG A 92 -1.79 -1.87 2.01
CA ARG A 92 -2.09 -0.95 0.90
C ARG A 92 -2.55 -1.72 -0.33
N PHE A 93 -3.43 -1.10 -1.11
CA PHE A 93 -3.85 -1.64 -2.41
C PHE A 93 -4.03 -0.55 -3.46
N THR A 94 -4.11 -0.97 -4.73
CA THR A 94 -4.27 -0.07 -5.88
C THR A 94 -5.56 -0.34 -6.66
N VAL A 95 -5.96 0.64 -7.46
CA VAL A 95 -7.11 0.57 -8.39
C VAL A 95 -6.75 1.19 -9.72
N VAL A 96 -7.41 0.79 -10.80
CA VAL A 96 -7.07 1.32 -12.14
C VAL A 96 -7.49 2.78 -12.32
N ARG A 97 -8.56 3.20 -11.64
CA ARG A 97 -9.10 4.57 -11.74
C ARG A 97 -9.47 5.06 -10.35
N SER A 98 -8.98 6.24 -10.02
CA SER A 98 -9.27 6.95 -8.78
C SER A 98 -10.01 8.26 -9.05
N ARG A 99 -10.67 8.77 -8.01
CA ARG A 99 -11.27 10.10 -8.00
C ARG A 99 -10.18 11.15 -7.72
N ARG A 100 -10.37 12.36 -8.25
CA ARG A 100 -9.67 13.59 -7.86
C ARG A 100 -10.12 14.04 -6.46
N ALA A 101 -9.85 13.19 -5.48
CA ALA A 101 -10.21 13.38 -4.09
C ALA A 101 -9.37 12.42 -3.23
N TYR A 102 -9.23 12.77 -1.95
CA TYR A 102 -8.56 11.92 -0.97
C TYR A 102 -9.22 12.01 0.40
N ILE A 103 -8.90 11.05 1.27
CA ILE A 103 -9.40 10.97 2.64
C ILE A 103 -8.19 10.93 3.59
N PRO A 104 -8.10 11.86 4.56
CA PRO A 104 -7.04 11.85 5.56
C PRO A 104 -6.90 10.49 6.26
N PRO A 105 -5.66 10.03 6.54
CA PRO A 105 -4.41 10.79 6.47
C PRO A 105 -3.75 10.83 5.08
N ALA A 106 -4.40 10.34 4.01
CA ALA A 106 -3.92 10.66 2.65
C ALA A 106 -3.96 12.18 2.45
N THR A 107 -3.03 12.69 1.67
CA THR A 107 -2.83 14.13 1.44
C THR A 107 -2.95 14.52 -0.02
N HIS A 108 -3.03 13.53 -0.92
CA HIS A 108 -2.95 13.76 -2.36
C HIS A 108 -3.84 12.80 -3.16
N TYR A 109 -4.14 13.19 -4.41
CA TYR A 109 -4.88 12.41 -5.40
C TYR A 109 -4.05 12.29 -6.69
N ALA A 110 -4.19 11.20 -7.43
CA ALA A 110 -3.47 11.00 -8.69
C ALA A 110 -4.43 10.86 -9.89
N SER A 111 -5.45 11.71 -9.95
CA SER A 111 -6.45 11.67 -11.01
C SER A 111 -7.01 13.05 -11.29
N SER A 112 -7.44 13.28 -12.53
CA SER A 112 -8.23 14.45 -12.93
C SER A 112 -9.75 14.18 -12.89
N ASN A 113 -10.18 12.93 -12.71
CA ASN A 113 -11.58 12.52 -12.80
C ASN A 113 -12.34 12.82 -11.50
N THR A 114 -13.45 13.56 -11.59
CA THR A 114 -14.23 13.99 -10.42
C THR A 114 -15.43 13.09 -10.09
N SER A 115 -15.69 12.04 -10.87
CA SER A 115 -16.85 11.14 -10.66
C SER A 115 -16.89 10.57 -9.24
N ALA A 116 -18.07 10.62 -8.63
CA ALA A 116 -18.31 10.09 -7.29
C ALA A 116 -18.32 8.55 -7.25
N ASP A 117 -18.41 7.88 -8.40
CA ASP A 117 -18.37 6.42 -8.51
C ASP A 117 -16.94 5.86 -8.41
N LEU A 118 -15.93 6.74 -8.47
CA LEU A 118 -14.54 6.35 -8.32
C LEU A 118 -14.08 6.51 -6.87
N PRO A 119 -13.22 5.59 -6.39
CA PRO A 119 -12.73 5.66 -5.03
C PRO A 119 -11.70 6.78 -4.87
N PRO A 120 -11.74 7.53 -3.76
CA PRO A 120 -10.71 8.52 -3.42
C PRO A 120 -9.47 7.84 -2.83
N MET A 121 -8.30 8.47 -2.98
CA MET A 121 -7.09 8.03 -2.27
C MET A 121 -7.32 8.05 -0.76
N GLY A 122 -6.71 7.11 -0.03
CA GLY A 122 -6.94 6.92 1.40
C GLY A 122 -8.26 6.25 1.77
N MET A 123 -9.12 5.89 0.81
CA MET A 123 -10.33 5.10 1.07
C MET A 123 -9.97 3.81 1.81
N ARG A 124 -10.71 3.54 2.89
CA ARG A 124 -10.51 2.33 3.71
C ARG A 124 -11.57 1.30 3.42
N VAL A 125 -11.12 0.11 3.07
CA VAL A 125 -11.96 -1.07 2.88
C VAL A 125 -11.57 -2.16 3.86
N ARG A 126 -12.47 -3.12 4.10
CA ARG A 126 -12.21 -4.28 4.94
C ARG A 126 -12.90 -5.49 4.36
N LEU A 127 -12.27 -6.65 4.46
CA LEU A 127 -12.89 -7.91 4.08
C LEU A 127 -14.05 -8.18 5.04
N LYS A 128 -15.25 -8.43 4.52
CA LYS A 128 -16.46 -8.62 5.32
C LYS A 128 -16.27 -9.72 6.36
N ALA A 129 -16.83 -9.53 7.55
CA ALA A 129 -16.79 -10.52 8.61
C ALA A 129 -17.35 -11.89 8.15
N SER A 130 -18.36 -11.89 7.29
CA SER A 130 -19.03 -13.08 6.75
C SER A 130 -18.20 -13.89 5.74
N TYR A 131 -17.18 -13.30 5.10
CA TYR A 131 -16.33 -14.03 4.15
C TYR A 131 -15.63 -15.21 4.84
N GLN A 132 -15.79 -16.42 4.33
CA GLN A 132 -15.14 -17.59 4.89
C GLN A 132 -13.78 -17.77 4.22
N ILE A 133 -12.69 -17.68 5.00
CA ILE A 133 -11.34 -17.93 4.47
C ILE A 133 -11.21 -19.43 4.19
N PRO A 134 -10.95 -19.84 2.93
CA PRO A 134 -10.88 -21.25 2.59
C PRO A 134 -9.80 -22.01 3.37
N ALA A 135 -10.18 -23.16 3.95
CA ALA A 135 -9.30 -23.96 4.79
C ALA A 135 -8.11 -24.55 4.02
N ASN A 136 -8.22 -24.67 2.70
CA ASN A 136 -7.18 -25.20 1.81
C ASN A 136 -6.19 -24.13 1.29
N PHE A 137 -6.39 -22.84 1.61
CA PHE A 137 -5.43 -21.80 1.23
C PHE A 137 -4.11 -21.95 1.98
N SER A 138 -3.04 -21.43 1.38
CA SER A 138 -1.72 -21.30 1.99
C SER A 138 -1.75 -20.52 3.32
N THR A 139 -0.74 -20.74 4.15
CA THR A 139 -0.57 -20.04 5.43
C THR A 139 -0.51 -18.52 5.23
N GLU A 140 0.24 -18.10 4.22
CA GLU A 140 0.46 -16.71 3.86
C GLU A 140 -0.83 -16.03 3.38
N THR A 141 -1.60 -16.67 2.49
CA THR A 141 -2.89 -16.12 2.05
C THR A 141 -3.86 -16.01 3.21
N LYS A 142 -3.92 -17.01 4.10
CA LYS A 142 -4.77 -16.93 5.30
C LYS A 142 -4.35 -15.78 6.21
N ALA A 143 -3.05 -15.52 6.36
CA ALA A 143 -2.55 -14.38 7.12
C ALA A 143 -2.99 -13.05 6.50
N LEU A 144 -2.85 -12.89 5.18
CA LEU A 144 -3.28 -11.72 4.43
C LEU A 144 -4.78 -11.46 4.59
N LEU A 145 -5.62 -12.48 4.35
CA LEU A 145 -7.08 -12.35 4.47
C LEU A 145 -7.52 -12.06 5.91
N THR A 146 -6.82 -12.61 6.89
CA THR A 146 -7.07 -12.31 8.30
C THR A 146 -6.74 -10.85 8.63
N ALA A 147 -5.63 -10.32 8.10
CA ALA A 147 -5.28 -8.91 8.24
C ALA A 147 -6.30 -8.00 7.52
N MET A 148 -6.73 -8.36 6.31
CA MET A 148 -7.77 -7.63 5.58
C MET A 148 -9.12 -7.60 6.31
N LYS A 149 -9.45 -8.63 7.10
CA LYS A 149 -10.62 -8.63 8.00
C LYS A 149 -10.42 -7.78 9.24
N THR A 150 -9.22 -7.80 9.82
CA THR A 150 -8.98 -7.22 11.14
C THR A 150 -8.62 -5.73 11.04
N TYR A 151 -7.65 -5.40 10.18
CA TYR A 151 -7.08 -4.07 10.04
C TYR A 151 -7.55 -3.37 8.76
N GLY A 152 -8.06 -4.13 7.79
CA GLY A 152 -8.53 -3.58 6.52
C GLY A 152 -7.39 -3.26 5.55
N MET A 153 -7.73 -2.52 4.51
CA MET A 153 -6.81 -2.04 3.49
C MET A 153 -7.06 -0.57 3.16
N ILE A 154 -6.02 0.11 2.68
CA ILE A 154 -6.02 1.53 2.32
C ILE A 154 -5.72 1.66 0.83
N MET A 155 -6.58 2.36 0.10
CA MET A 155 -6.33 2.70 -1.30
C MET A 155 -5.22 3.73 -1.37
N ALA A 156 -4.11 3.38 -2.02
CA ALA A 156 -2.88 4.16 -1.94
C ALA A 156 -2.35 4.63 -3.30
N ASP A 157 -2.70 3.93 -4.38
CA ASP A 157 -2.19 4.27 -5.72
C ASP A 157 -3.14 3.87 -6.85
N ASN A 158 -2.80 4.35 -8.04
CA ASN A 158 -3.33 3.83 -9.29
C ASN A 158 -2.48 2.66 -9.78
N GLY A 159 -3.13 1.57 -10.17
CA GLY A 159 -2.48 0.35 -10.62
C GLY A 159 -3.50 -0.72 -11.01
N SER A 160 -3.15 -1.99 -10.89
CA SER A 160 -4.11 -3.07 -11.11
C SER A 160 -5.17 -3.10 -10.00
N ASN A 161 -6.42 -3.38 -10.37
CA ASN A 161 -7.51 -3.43 -9.39
C ASN A 161 -7.25 -4.45 -8.28
N TRP A 162 -7.41 -4.02 -7.03
CA TRP A 162 -7.28 -4.86 -5.84
C TRP A 162 -5.88 -5.45 -5.65
N PHE A 163 -4.86 -4.87 -6.28
CA PHE A 163 -3.49 -5.36 -6.16
C PHE A 163 -2.90 -4.94 -4.81
N VAL A 164 -2.41 -5.91 -4.04
CA VAL A 164 -1.78 -5.72 -2.73
C VAL A 164 -0.26 -5.80 -2.90
N SER A 165 0.45 -4.79 -2.39
CA SER A 165 1.91 -4.74 -2.49
C SER A 165 2.57 -5.53 -1.37
N GLY A 166 3.50 -6.41 -1.74
CA GLY A 166 4.38 -7.13 -0.82
C GLY A 166 5.81 -6.59 -0.84
N ALA A 167 6.53 -6.71 0.27
CA ALA A 167 7.97 -6.54 0.30
C ALA A 167 8.64 -7.70 -0.47
N PRO A 168 9.65 -7.43 -1.30
CA PRO A 168 10.35 -8.49 -2.04
C PRO A 168 10.96 -9.52 -1.11
N ASP A 169 10.66 -10.79 -1.34
CA ASP A 169 11.22 -11.92 -0.63
C ASP A 169 11.13 -13.18 -1.50
N ASP A 170 12.23 -13.92 -1.65
CA ASP A 170 12.28 -15.10 -2.51
C ASP A 170 11.47 -16.28 -1.96
N ARG A 171 11.06 -16.23 -0.68
CA ARG A 171 10.23 -17.26 -0.05
C ARG A 171 8.74 -17.11 -0.37
N TRP A 172 8.32 -16.02 -1.01
CA TRP A 172 6.94 -15.88 -1.47
C TRP A 172 6.63 -16.89 -2.59
N ASN A 173 5.58 -17.69 -2.39
CA ASN A 173 4.98 -18.46 -3.48
C ASN A 173 3.94 -17.61 -4.22
N ASN A 174 4.40 -16.81 -5.19
CA ASN A 174 3.54 -15.86 -5.90
C ASN A 174 2.45 -16.54 -6.76
N ASP A 175 2.67 -17.77 -7.23
CA ASP A 175 1.66 -18.51 -7.99
C ASP A 175 0.49 -18.93 -7.09
N ALA A 176 0.80 -19.42 -5.88
CA ALA A 176 -0.22 -19.73 -4.88
C ALA A 176 -0.96 -18.46 -4.45
N LEU A 177 -0.25 -17.38 -4.11
CA LEU A 177 -0.86 -16.11 -3.72
C LEU A 177 -1.80 -15.57 -4.81
N THR A 178 -1.34 -15.56 -6.07
CA THR A 178 -2.13 -15.06 -7.19
C THR A 178 -3.39 -15.90 -7.42
N SER A 179 -3.26 -17.22 -7.42
CA SER A 179 -4.39 -18.13 -7.64
C SER A 179 -5.41 -18.13 -6.49
N GLU A 180 -4.96 -17.97 -5.24
CA GLU A 180 -5.84 -17.94 -4.08
C GLU A 180 -6.51 -16.57 -3.88
N LEU A 181 -5.74 -15.47 -3.96
CA LEU A 181 -6.29 -14.12 -3.78
C LEU A 181 -7.23 -13.70 -4.91
N SER A 182 -7.05 -14.22 -6.14
CA SER A 182 -7.96 -13.94 -7.26
C SER A 182 -9.39 -14.48 -7.04
N GLN A 183 -9.59 -15.38 -6.08
CA GLN A 183 -10.90 -15.90 -5.70
C GLN A 183 -11.67 -14.92 -4.80
N VAL A 184 -10.99 -13.93 -4.20
CA VAL A 184 -11.59 -12.89 -3.38
C VAL A 184 -12.10 -11.77 -4.28
N LYS A 185 -13.40 -11.48 -4.23
CA LYS A 185 -14.02 -10.48 -5.09
C LYS A 185 -14.09 -9.14 -4.37
N GLY A 186 -14.12 -8.04 -5.13
CA GLY A 186 -14.40 -6.72 -4.58
C GLY A 186 -15.72 -6.65 -3.79
N SER A 187 -16.72 -7.46 -4.17
CA SER A 187 -17.99 -7.59 -3.45
C SER A 187 -17.86 -8.22 -2.06
N ASP A 188 -16.75 -8.88 -1.76
CA ASP A 188 -16.46 -9.44 -0.44
C ASP A 188 -15.93 -8.39 0.53
N PHE A 189 -15.61 -7.19 0.04
CA PHE A 189 -15.19 -6.05 0.85
C PHE A 189 -16.35 -5.10 1.14
N GLU A 190 -16.17 -4.32 2.20
CA GLU A 190 -17.03 -3.20 2.58
C GLU A 190 -16.18 -1.94 2.79
N VAL A 191 -16.74 -0.76 2.48
CA VAL A 191 -16.10 0.51 2.80
C VAL A 191 -16.34 0.82 4.28
N VAL A 192 -15.26 1.02 5.04
CA VAL A 192 -15.34 1.17 6.50
C VAL A 192 -15.67 2.61 6.88
N ARG A 193 -15.01 3.59 6.22
CA ARG A 193 -15.16 5.00 6.59
C ARG A 193 -14.73 5.91 5.44
N MET A 194 -15.54 6.94 5.18
CA MET A 194 -15.21 8.05 4.28
C MET A 194 -15.41 9.41 4.96
N VAL A 195 -14.78 9.62 6.11
CA VAL A 195 -14.90 10.87 6.88
C VAL A 195 -13.76 11.82 6.50
N GLY A 196 -14.09 13.08 6.23
CA GLY A 196 -13.11 14.12 5.90
C GLY A 196 -12.65 14.10 4.44
N LEU A 197 -13.53 13.68 3.51
CA LEU A 197 -13.24 13.72 2.07
C LEU A 197 -12.81 15.13 1.65
N VAL A 198 -11.62 15.23 1.07
CA VAL A 198 -11.12 16.44 0.43
C VAL A 198 -11.25 16.29 -1.07
N THR A 199 -12.00 17.20 -1.69
CA THR A 199 -12.06 17.34 -3.14
C THR A 199 -11.29 18.60 -3.56
N ALA A 200 -10.86 18.64 -4.81
CA ALA A 200 -10.40 19.90 -5.42
C ALA A 200 -11.55 20.89 -5.59
#